data_AF-A0A7X8I9N8-F1
#
_entry.id   AF-A0A7X8I9N8-F1
#
_cell.length_a   1.000
_cell.length_b   1.000
_cell.length_c   1.000
_cell.angle_alpha   90.00
_cell.angle_beta   90.00
_cell.angle_gamma   90.00
#
_symmetry.space_group_name_H-M   'P 1'
#
loop_
_entity.id
_entity.type
_entity.pdbx_description
1 polymer ?
#
loop_
_entity_poly.entity_id
_entity_poly.type
_entity_poly.pdbx_seq_one_letter_code
_entity_poly.pdbx_strand_id
1 'polypeptide(L)' 'MSEQYFLEKCIITVEDTKGSYEAMAILDIDVEVKKMYRNMLTDITNHLYTLDNRLKHLKQANNPNTQQ' A
#
# COMPACT_ATOMS: atom_id res chain seq x y z
N MET A 1 2.78 -6.48 -20.80
CA MET A 1 2.61 -6.39 -19.33
C MET A 1 1.28 -5.73 -19.05
N SER A 2 0.55 -6.14 -18.00
CA SER A 2 -0.77 -5.61 -17.65
C SER A 2 -0.72 -4.60 -16.51
N GLU A 3 -1.75 -3.76 -16.39
CA GLU A 3 -1.94 -2.87 -15.23
C GLU A 3 -1.89 -3.66 -13.91
N GLN A 4 -2.55 -4.83 -13.88
CA GLN A 4 -2.55 -5.72 -12.71
C GLN A 4 -1.14 -6.09 -12.25
N TYR A 5 -0.24 -6.44 -13.18
CA TYR A 5 1.14 -6.81 -12.86
C TYR A 5 1.90 -5.66 -12.19
N PHE A 6 1.77 -4.44 -12.72
CA PHE A 6 2.42 -3.27 -12.12
C PHE A 6 1.79 -2.90 -10.77
N LEU A 7 0.49 -3.09 -10.64
CA LEU A 7 -0.23 -2.82 -9.40
C LEU A 7 0.18 -3.77 -8.27
N GLU A 8 0.32 -5.07 -8.56
CA GLU A 8 0.82 -6.06 -7.59
C GLU A 8 2.24 -5.72 -7.13
N LYS A 9 3.12 -5.31 -8.05
CA LYS A 9 4.46 -4.82 -7.68
C LYS A 9 4.42 -3.56 -6.82
N CYS A 10 3.55 -2.61 -7.18
CA CYS A 10 3.39 -1.38 -6.43
C CYS A 10 2.92 -1.67 -5.00
N ILE A 11 1.95 -2.55 -4.82
CA ILE A 11 1.46 -2.98 -3.49
C ILE A 11 2.59 -3.57 -2.64
N ILE A 12 3.42 -4.45 -3.20
CA ILE A 12 4.58 -5.02 -2.48
C ILE A 12 5.52 -3.91 -2.00
N THR A 13 5.90 -2.97 -2.88
CA THR A 13 6.76 -1.85 -2.52
C THR A 13 6.15 -0.94 -1.45
N VAL A 14 4.84 -0.72 -1.50
CA VAL A 14 4.11 0.10 -0.54
C VAL A 14 4.05 -0.58 0.84
N GLU A 15 3.85 -1.90 0.90
CA GLU A 15 3.90 -2.67 2.15
C GLU A 15 5.30 -2.67 2.77
N ASP A 16 6.35 -2.86 1.96
CA ASP A 16 7.74 -2.79 2.43
C ASP A 16 8.07 -1.38 3.00
N THR A 17 7.59 -0.34 2.33
CA THR A 17 7.78 1.05 2.77
C THR A 17 7.01 1.34 4.06
N LYS A 18 5.79 0.81 4.18
CA LYS A 18 4.98 0.90 5.41
C LYS A 18 5.71 0.27 6.60
N GLY A 19 6.24 -0.95 6.44
CA GLY A 19 7.06 -1.60 7.46
C GLY A 19 8.31 -0.79 7.83
N SER A 20 8.92 -0.14 6.84
CA SER A 20 10.07 0.75 7.07
C SER A 20 9.69 1.99 7.90
N TYR A 21 8.56 2.65 7.62
CA TYR A 21 8.07 3.77 8.43
C TYR A 21 7.71 3.35 9.86
N GLU A 22 7.11 2.18 10.04
CA GLU A 22 6.81 1.64 11.38
C GLU A 22 8.10 1.40 12.17
N ALA A 23 9.09 0.73 11.57
CA ALA A 23 10.38 0.50 12.21
C ALA A 23 11.08 1.82 12.59
N MET A 24 11.12 2.79 11.67
CA MET A 24 11.74 4.09 11.96
C MET A 24 10.99 4.87 13.06
N ALA A 25 9.65 4.82 13.09
CA ALA A 25 8.87 5.44 14.17
C ALA A 25 9.12 4.81 15.55
N ILE A 26 9.50 3.52 15.60
CA ILE A 26 9.85 2.83 16.85
C ILE A 26 11.27 3.18 17.28
N LEU A 27 12.22 3.16 16.34
CA LEU A 27 13.66 3.28 16.61
C LEU A 27 14.12 4.72 16.85
N ASP A 28 13.40 5.71 16.33
CA ASP A 28 13.81 7.11 16.52
C ASP A 28 13.75 7.51 18.02
N ILE A 29 14.51 8.52 18.41
CA ILE A 29 14.48 9.06 19.77
C ILE A 29 13.78 10.42 19.77
N ASP A 30 13.80 11.12 18.64
CA ASP A 30 13.15 12.42 18.47
C ASP A 30 11.64 12.26 18.31
N VAL A 31 10.87 12.95 19.16
CA VAL A 31 9.41 12.85 19.21
C VAL A 31 8.74 13.45 17.97
N GLU A 32 9.29 14.52 17.40
CA GLU A 32 8.75 15.15 16.20
C GLU A 32 9.01 14.28 14.97
N VAL A 33 10.20 13.68 14.88
CA VAL A 33 10.51 12.74 13.79
C VAL A 33 9.65 11.47 13.89
N LYS A 34 9.40 10.95 15.09
CA LYS A 34 8.42 9.86 15.31
C LYS A 34 7.04 10.21 14.79
N LYS A 35 6.57 11.41 15.11
CA LYS A 35 5.27 11.89 14.66
C LYS A 35 5.21 12.00 13.14
N MET A 36 6.29 12.48 12.51
CA MET A 36 6.42 12.49 11.05
C MET A 36 6.30 11.08 10.47
N TYR A 37 7.04 10.08 10.97
CA TYR A 37 6.93 8.70 10.47
C TYR A 37 5.54 8.10 10.68
N ARG A 38 4.86 8.41 11.79
CA ARG A 38 3.47 7.99 12.01
C ARG A 38 2.48 8.62 11.04
N ASN A 39 2.71 9.88 10.66
CA ASN A 39 1.91 10.53 9.63
C ASN A 39 2.11 9.84 8.27
N MET A 40 3.37 9.58 7.89
CA MET A 40 3.68 8.85 6.67
C MET A 40 3.10 7.43 6.66
N LEU A 41 3.08 6.75 7.82
CA LEU A 41 2.43 5.46 8.00
C LEU A 41 0.91 5.52 7.73
N THR A 42 0.27 6.63 8.12
CA THR A 42 -1.16 6.85 7.86
C THR A 42 -1.41 7.05 6.38
N ASP A 43 -0.63 7.92 5.73
CA ASP A 43 -0.75 8.20 4.29
C ASP A 43 -0.52 6.95 3.44
N ILE A 44 0.52 6.17 3.76
CA ILE A 44 0.83 4.95 3.00
C ILE A 44 -0.22 3.85 3.20
N THR A 45 -0.87 3.80 4.36
CA THR A 45 -1.99 2.87 4.60
C THR A 45 -3.20 3.24 3.74
N ASN A 46 -3.47 4.54 3.54
CA ASN A 46 -4.54 5.00 2.65
C ASN A 46 -4.22 4.69 1.17
N HIS A 47 -2.96 4.84 0.77
CA HIS A 47 -2.50 4.43 -0.56
C HIS A 47 -2.72 2.93 -0.78
N LEU A 48 -2.28 2.09 0.17
CA LEU A 48 -2.42 0.65 0.09
C LEU A 48 -3.89 0.22 -0.08
N TYR A 49 -4.80 0.79 0.72
CA TYR A 49 -6.24 0.54 0.59
C TYR A 49 -6.77 0.83 -0.83
N THR A 50 -6.33 1.94 -1.42
CA THR A 50 -6.74 2.34 -2.77
C THR A 50 -6.20 1.37 -3.82
N LEU A 51 -4.93 0.98 -3.71
CA LEU A 51 -4.27 0.06 -4.63
C LEU A 51 -4.90 -1.35 -4.55
N ASP A 52 -5.17 -1.85 -3.34
CA ASP A 52 -5.83 -3.14 -3.13
C ASP A 52 -7.23 -3.18 -3.72
N ASN A 53 -8.00 -2.10 -3.56
CA ASN A 53 -9.33 -2.02 -4.15
C ASN A 53 -9.27 -2.04 -5.68
N ARG A 54 -8.32 -1.30 -6.28
CA ARG A 54 -8.10 -1.35 -7.73
C ARG A 54 -7.70 -2.76 -8.18
N LEU A 55 -6.85 -3.45 -7.41
CA LEU A 55 -6.43 -4.81 -7.74
C LEU A 55 -7.60 -5.79 -7.69
N LYS A 56 -8.47 -5.68 -6.67
CA LYS A 56 -9.71 -6.46 -6.57
C LYS A 56 -10.61 -6.22 -7.78
N HIS A 57 -10.81 -4.97 -8.19
CA HIS A 57 -11.60 -4.65 -9.39
C HIS A 57 -11.02 -5.27 -10.66
N LEU A 58 -9.70 -5.20 -10.86
CA LEU A 58 -9.04 -5.80 -12.02
C LEU A 58 -9.19 -7.33 -12.02
N LYS A 59 -9.02 -7.98 -10.86
CA LYS A 59 -9.21 -9.43 -10.71
C LYS A 59 -10.66 -9.87 -10.98
N GLN A 60 -11.64 -9.07 -10.57
CA GLN A 60 -13.06 -9.32 -10.86
C GLN A 60 -13.39 -9.12 -12.34
N ALA A 61 -12.87 -8.05 -12.96
CA ALA A 61 -13.07 -7.79 -14.40
C ALA A 61 -12.45 -8.88 -15.27
N ASN A 62 -11.34 -9.47 -14.82
CA ASN A 62 -10.66 -10.57 -15.51
C ASN A 62 -11.29 -11.95 -15.21
N ASN A 63 -12.31 -12.03 -14.34
CA ASN A 63 -13.09 -13.24 -14.11
C ASN A 63 -14.29 -13.29 -15.07
N PRO A 64 -14.34 -14.26 -16.01
CA PRO A 64 -15.40 -14.33 -17.03
C PRO A 64 -16.81 -14.61 -16.47
N ASN A 65 -16.93 -15.02 -15.21
CA ASN A 65 -18.23 -15.27 -14.56
C ASN A 65 -18.95 -14.00 -14.06
N THR A 66 -18.36 -12.81 -14.25
CA THR A 66 -18.91 -11.54 -13.72
C THR A 66 -19.60 -10.68 -14.80
N GLN A 67 -19.81 -11.21 -16.01
CA GLN A 67 -20.49 -10.54 -17.14
C GLN A 67 -21.79 -11.26 -17.59
N GLN A 68 -22.53 -11.91 -16.69
CA GLN A 68 -23.88 -12.41 -16.96
C GLN A 68 -24.95 -11.60 -16.25
#